data_AF-A0A9D4PBA2-F1
#
_entry.id   AF-A0A9D4PBA2-F1
#
_cell.length_a   1.000
_cell.length_b   1.000
_cell.length_c   1.000
_cell.angle_alpha   90.00
_cell.angle_beta   90.00
_cell.angle_gamma   90.00
#
_symmetry.space_group_name_H-M   'P 1'
#
loop_
_entity.id
_entity.type
_entity.pdbx_description
1 polymer ?
#
loop_
_entity_poly.entity_id
_entity_poly.type
_entity_poly.pdbx_seq_one_letter_code
_entity_poly.pdbx_strand_id
1 'polypeptide(L)'
;MLTKKCAQVIGSSGPQRDLDGLQEESRTAAVLRRFYGDQTLFERRNSEWRRESTVDCGADTTNFASGEPYYLYNLKEDPCELHNAFCIVSFLLEKLNAYRETARPDIVGVIDERGYPENNNGVWAPWE
;
A
#
# COMPACT_ATOMS: atom_id res chain seq x y z
N MET A 1 13.11 -34.23 -0.73
CA MET A 1 12.53 -32.88 -0.53
C MET A 1 11.02 -33.04 -0.42
N LEU A 2 10.48 -32.91 0.79
CA LEU A 2 9.03 -32.96 1.03
C LEU A 2 8.49 -31.54 0.88
N THR A 3 7.92 -31.22 -0.27
CA THR A 3 7.09 -30.02 -0.45
C THR A 3 5.80 -30.24 0.35
N LYS A 4 5.78 -29.81 1.62
CA LYS A 4 4.54 -29.69 2.38
C LYS A 4 3.64 -28.69 1.64
N LYS A 5 2.56 -29.16 1.02
CA LYS A 5 1.51 -28.28 0.49
C LYS A 5 0.83 -27.57 1.66
N CYS A 6 0.82 -26.26 1.62
CA CYS A 6 0.07 -25.44 2.56
C CYS A 6 -1.43 -25.54 2.27
N ALA A 7 -2.23 -25.53 3.32
CA ALA A 7 -3.65 -25.26 3.19
C ALA A 7 -3.82 -23.81 2.69
N GLN A 8 -4.65 -23.63 1.67
CA GLN A 8 -5.03 -22.33 1.14
C GLN A 8 -6.50 -22.06 1.49
N VAL A 9 -6.80 -20.82 1.85
CA VAL A 9 -8.16 -20.35 2.12
C VAL A 9 -8.49 -19.23 1.12
N ILE A 10 -9.65 -19.32 0.49
CA ILE A 10 -10.15 -18.31 -0.46
C ILE A 10 -10.71 -17.14 0.36
N GLY A 11 -10.24 -15.92 0.10
CA GLY A 11 -10.65 -14.71 0.82
C GLY A 11 -11.93 -14.07 0.26
N SER A 12 -12.24 -12.84 0.68
CA SER A 12 -13.33 -11.98 0.19
C SER A 12 -12.76 -10.75 -0.54
N SER A 13 -13.62 -9.98 -1.21
CA SER A 13 -13.23 -8.82 -2.02
C SER A 13 -12.73 -7.64 -1.19
N GLY A 14 -11.47 -7.25 -1.39
CA GLY A 14 -10.90 -6.02 -0.86
C GLY A 14 -11.41 -4.76 -1.60
N PRO A 15 -11.27 -3.55 -1.00
CA PRO A 15 -11.64 -2.31 -1.67
C PRO A 15 -10.64 -1.99 -2.81
N GLN A 16 -10.99 -2.37 -4.04
CA GLN A 16 -10.32 -1.87 -5.24
C GLN A 16 -10.73 -0.42 -5.49
N ARG A 17 -10.04 0.54 -4.86
CA ARG A 17 -9.96 1.88 -5.43
C ARG A 17 -8.59 2.03 -6.05
N ASP A 18 -8.59 2.22 -7.37
CA ASP A 18 -7.38 2.52 -8.12
C ASP A 18 -6.72 3.78 -7.53
N LEU A 19 -5.45 3.63 -7.16
CA LEU A 19 -4.65 4.71 -6.58
C LEU A 19 -4.58 5.91 -7.54
N ASP A 20 -4.56 5.66 -8.85
CA ASP A 20 -4.55 6.72 -9.86
C ASP A 20 -5.86 7.50 -9.85
N GLY A 21 -7.00 6.80 -9.72
CA GLY A 21 -8.31 7.44 -9.53
C GLY A 21 -8.38 8.28 -8.25
N LEU A 22 -7.88 7.75 -7.12
CA LEU A 22 -7.82 8.50 -5.86
C LEU A 22 -6.92 9.73 -5.94
N GLN A 23 -5.79 9.60 -6.64
CA GLN A 23 -4.87 10.71 -6.84
C GLN A 23 -5.52 11.78 -7.72
N GLU A 24 -6.21 11.37 -8.79
CA GLU A 24 -6.89 12.25 -9.74
C GLU A 24 -8.09 13.01 -9.13
N GLU A 25 -8.83 12.36 -8.24
CA GLU A 25 -9.98 12.91 -7.51
C GLU A 25 -9.57 13.75 -6.29
N SER A 26 -8.27 13.76 -5.93
CA SER A 26 -7.80 14.46 -4.74
C SER A 26 -7.93 15.99 -4.84
N ARG A 27 -8.06 16.64 -3.67
CA ARG A 27 -8.01 18.11 -3.57
C ARG A 27 -6.70 18.67 -4.12
N THR A 28 -5.60 17.94 -3.95
CA THR A 28 -4.28 18.28 -4.51
C THR A 28 -4.31 18.29 -6.03
N ALA A 29 -4.95 17.30 -6.68
CA ALA A 29 -5.08 17.28 -8.13
C ALA A 29 -5.87 18.47 -8.66
N ALA A 30 -6.95 18.88 -7.99
CA ALA A 30 -7.69 20.09 -8.35
C ALA A 30 -6.83 21.37 -8.29
N VAL A 31 -6.00 21.51 -7.24
CA VAL A 31 -5.07 22.64 -7.10
C VAL A 31 -4.02 22.62 -8.22
N LEU A 32 -3.44 21.46 -8.51
CA LEU A 32 -2.40 21.33 -9.53
C LEU A 32 -2.94 21.58 -10.95
N ARG A 33 -4.13 21.07 -11.31
CA ARG A 33 -4.78 21.37 -12.60
C ARG A 33 -4.99 22.87 -12.77
N ARG A 34 -5.43 23.55 -11.71
CA ARG A 34 -5.62 25.01 -11.72
C ARG A 34 -4.30 25.77 -11.83
N PHE A 35 -3.27 25.35 -11.09
CA PHE A 35 -1.96 26.01 -11.08
C PHE A 35 -1.27 25.93 -12.44
N TYR A 36 -1.29 24.76 -13.07
CA TYR A 36 -0.68 24.54 -14.39
C TYR A 36 -1.59 24.88 -15.58
N GLY A 37 -2.87 25.16 -15.34
CA GLY A 37 -3.85 25.41 -16.41
C GLY A 37 -4.11 24.21 -17.32
N ASP A 38 -3.80 23.00 -16.86
CA ASP A 38 -3.88 21.76 -17.64
C ASP A 38 -4.82 20.77 -16.95
N GLN A 39 -5.97 20.50 -17.58
CA GLN A 39 -6.94 19.51 -17.07
C GLN A 39 -6.45 18.07 -17.29
N THR A 40 -5.53 17.86 -18.24
CA THR A 40 -4.97 16.56 -18.65
C THR A 40 -3.68 16.21 -17.88
N LEU A 41 -3.32 17.00 -16.87
CA LEU A 41 -2.06 16.89 -16.12
C LEU A 41 -1.80 15.48 -15.56
N PHE A 42 -2.87 14.77 -15.17
CA PHE A 42 -2.80 13.42 -14.63
C PHE A 42 -2.98 12.34 -15.71
N GLU A 43 -3.65 12.64 -16.82
CA GLU A 43 -3.73 11.76 -18.00
C GLU A 43 -2.35 11.57 -18.64
N ARG A 44 -1.51 12.61 -18.65
CA ARG A 44 -0.12 12.56 -19.17
C ARG A 44 0.86 11.85 -18.24
N ARG A 45 0.51 11.68 -16.96
CA ARG A 45 1.28 10.90 -15.97
C ARG A 45 0.94 9.42 -15.97
N ASN A 46 0.33 8.91 -17.04
CA ASN A 46 0.33 7.49 -17.39
C ASN A 46 1.73 7.04 -17.85
N SER A 47 2.68 7.27 -16.96
CA SER A 47 4.08 6.97 -17.11
C SER A 47 4.24 5.48 -17.30
N GLU A 48 4.79 5.09 -18.44
CA GLU A 48 5.00 3.70 -18.87
C GLU A 48 5.61 2.83 -17.77
N TRP A 49 6.42 3.39 -16.87
CA TRP A 49 6.96 2.68 -15.71
C TRP A 49 5.90 2.04 -14.79
N ARG A 50 4.72 2.65 -14.63
CA ARG A 50 3.63 2.05 -13.84
C ARG A 50 3.02 0.86 -14.56
N ARG A 51 2.82 0.97 -15.88
CA ARG A 51 2.38 -0.14 -16.74
C ARG A 51 3.38 -1.29 -16.74
N GLU A 52 4.68 -0.98 -16.74
CA GLU A 52 5.76 -1.97 -16.59
C GLU A 52 5.81 -2.62 -15.20
N SER A 53 5.29 -1.92 -14.18
CA SER A 53 5.23 -2.39 -12.80
C SER A 53 3.86 -2.96 -12.40
N THR A 54 2.95 -3.14 -13.36
CA THR A 54 1.59 -3.64 -13.07
C THR A 54 1.60 -5.17 -13.07
N VAL A 55 1.08 -5.77 -12.02
CA VAL A 55 0.79 -7.21 -11.97
C VAL A 55 -0.65 -7.41 -12.43
N ASP A 56 -0.86 -8.19 -13.48
CA ASP A 56 -2.21 -8.59 -13.91
C ASP A 56 -2.72 -9.72 -13.00
N CYS A 57 -3.64 -9.37 -12.11
CA CYS A 57 -4.23 -10.28 -11.14
C CYS A 57 -5.52 -10.95 -11.65
N GLY A 58 -5.92 -10.69 -12.89
CA GLY A 58 -7.20 -11.15 -13.42
C GLY A 58 -8.40 -10.60 -12.65
N ALA A 59 -9.54 -11.28 -12.79
CA ALA A 59 -10.81 -10.86 -12.20
C ALA A 59 -11.06 -11.39 -10.77
N ASP A 60 -10.19 -12.25 -10.24
CA ASP A 60 -10.34 -12.81 -8.91
C ASP A 60 -9.96 -11.76 -7.86
N THR A 61 -10.95 -11.36 -7.07
CA THR A 61 -10.83 -10.30 -6.06
C THR A 61 -10.76 -10.85 -4.64
N THR A 62 -10.81 -12.17 -4.47
CA THR A 62 -11.04 -12.85 -3.19
C THR A 62 -9.75 -13.13 -2.43
N ASN A 63 -9.23 -12.15 -1.69
CA ASN A 63 -7.96 -12.25 -0.96
C ASN A 63 -8.05 -12.08 0.57
N PHE A 64 -9.18 -11.58 1.08
CA PHE A 64 -9.32 -11.23 2.50
C PHE A 64 -10.30 -12.13 3.27
N ALA A 65 -9.81 -13.05 4.10
CA ALA A 65 -10.67 -13.82 5.01
C ALA A 65 -10.87 -13.06 6.34
N SER A 66 -11.91 -12.22 6.41
CA SER A 66 -12.24 -11.45 7.63
C SER A 66 -12.32 -12.37 8.86
N GLY A 67 -11.38 -12.19 9.80
CA GLY A 67 -11.30 -12.95 11.05
C GLY A 67 -9.99 -13.73 11.25
N GLU A 68 -9.16 -13.88 10.20
CA GLU A 68 -7.85 -14.50 10.35
C GLU A 68 -6.86 -13.56 11.07
N PRO A 69 -6.07 -14.07 12.05
CA PRO A 69 -5.14 -13.24 12.81
C PRO A 69 -3.90 -12.84 11.99
N TYR A 70 -3.57 -13.63 10.95
CA TYR A 70 -2.38 -13.42 10.13
C TYR A 70 -2.65 -13.79 8.66
N TYR A 71 -1.99 -13.05 7.77
CA TYR A 71 -1.99 -13.31 6.34
C TYR A 71 -0.56 -13.52 5.87
N LEU A 72 -0.35 -14.54 5.05
CA LEU A 72 0.95 -14.89 4.50
C LEU A 72 0.79 -15.31 3.04
N TYR A 73 1.48 -14.58 2.17
CA TYR A 73 1.42 -14.76 0.73
C TYR A 73 2.80 -15.09 0.17
N ASN A 74 2.84 -15.93 -0.87
CA ASN A 74 4.07 -16.20 -1.60
C ASN A 74 4.18 -15.25 -2.77
N LEU A 75 4.75 -14.05 -2.57
CA LEU A 75 4.83 -13.00 -3.60
C LEU A 75 5.50 -13.43 -4.91
N LYS A 76 6.29 -14.51 -4.92
CA LYS A 76 6.92 -15.05 -6.13
C LYS A 76 5.93 -15.80 -7.02
N GLU A 77 4.98 -16.52 -6.41
CA GLU A 77 4.02 -17.40 -7.09
C GLU A 77 2.60 -16.81 -7.09
N ASP A 78 2.32 -15.94 -6.13
CA ASP A 78 1.04 -15.25 -5.87
C ASP A 78 1.32 -13.76 -5.58
N PRO A 79 1.77 -12.99 -6.59
CA PRO A 79 2.05 -11.56 -6.44
C PRO A 79 0.80 -10.72 -6.16
N CYS A 80 -0.38 -11.30 -6.36
CA CYS A 80 -1.68 -10.68 -6.15
C CYS A 80 -2.27 -10.97 -4.76
N GLU A 81 -1.54 -11.72 -3.94
CA GLU A 81 -1.92 -12.02 -2.56
C GLU A 81 -3.31 -12.67 -2.47
N LEU A 82 -3.68 -13.51 -3.44
CA LEU A 82 -5.01 -14.13 -3.51
C LEU A 82 -5.13 -15.37 -2.61
N HIS A 83 -4.00 -16.00 -2.30
CA HIS A 83 -3.95 -17.30 -1.64
C HIS A 83 -3.18 -17.22 -0.32
N ASN A 84 -3.91 -17.05 0.78
CA ASN A 84 -3.33 -17.08 2.11
C ASN A 84 -2.76 -18.48 2.44
N ALA A 85 -1.52 -18.56 2.91
CA ALA A 85 -0.80 -19.77 3.26
C ALA A 85 -0.39 -19.78 4.74
N PHE A 86 -0.27 -20.95 5.38
CA PHE A 86 -0.05 -21.02 6.84
C PHE A 86 1.23 -21.76 7.29
N CYS A 87 2.01 -22.33 6.37
CA CYS A 87 3.06 -23.30 6.73
C CYS A 87 4.26 -22.75 7.52
N ILE A 88 4.55 -21.46 7.41
CA ILE A 88 5.77 -20.85 7.97
C ILE A 88 5.46 -19.68 8.92
N VAL A 89 4.19 -19.51 9.30
CA VAL A 89 3.74 -18.38 10.13
C VAL A 89 4.50 -18.34 11.47
N SER A 90 4.68 -19.48 12.15
CA SER A 90 5.43 -19.54 13.40
C SER A 90 6.86 -19.03 13.28
N PHE A 91 7.57 -19.46 12.23
CA PHE A 91 8.94 -19.02 11.94
C PHE A 91 9.01 -17.52 11.64
N LEU A 92 8.03 -16.96 10.93
CA LEU A 92 7.97 -15.53 10.64
C LEU A 92 7.62 -14.72 11.90
N LEU A 93 6.78 -15.24 12.79
CA LEU A 93 6.47 -14.61 14.07
C LEU A 93 7.69 -14.57 15.00
N GLU A 94 8.52 -15.62 15.03
CA GLU A 94 9.80 -15.61 15.75
C GLU A 94 10.71 -14.48 15.25
N LYS A 95 10.83 -14.33 13.92
CA LYS A 95 11.59 -13.23 13.32
C LYS A 95 11.01 -11.85 13.64
N LEU A 96 9.68 -11.73 13.61
CA LEU A 96 9.00 -10.49 13.96
C LEU A 96 9.25 -10.09 15.41
N ASN A 97 9.25 -11.05 16.33
CA ASN A 97 9.59 -10.82 17.73
C ASN A 97 11.05 -10.41 17.89
N ALA A 98 12.00 -11.09 17.25
CA ALA A 98 13.41 -10.69 17.27
C ALA A 98 13.62 -9.27 16.72
N TYR A 99 12.91 -8.89 15.66
CA TYR A 99 12.93 -7.53 15.14
C TYR A 99 12.42 -6.53 16.18
N ARG A 100 11.29 -6.80 16.83
CA ARG A 100 10.70 -5.94 17.88
C ARG A 100 11.66 -5.64 19.02
N GLU A 101 12.45 -6.63 19.46
CA GLU A 101 13.46 -6.45 20.52
C GLU A 101 14.58 -5.47 20.13
N THR A 102 14.78 -5.23 18.83
CA THR A 102 15.81 -4.33 18.28
C THR A 102 15.24 -3.08 17.63
N ALA A 103 13.91 -2.97 17.58
CA ALA A 103 13.24 -1.85 16.96
C ALA A 103 13.50 -0.59 17.78
N ARG A 104 13.71 0.53 17.09
CA ARG A 104 13.73 1.82 17.78
C ARG A 104 12.32 2.10 18.31
N PRO A 105 12.20 2.74 19.48
CA PRO A 105 10.90 3.21 19.96
C PRO A 105 10.24 4.10 18.91
N ASP A 106 8.92 3.99 18.80
CA ASP A 106 8.15 4.87 17.95
C ASP A 106 8.35 6.33 18.41
N ILE A 107 8.69 7.19 17.47
CA ILE A 107 8.72 8.64 17.72
C ILE A 107 7.32 9.16 17.39
N VAL A 108 6.42 9.04 18.36
CA VAL A 108 5.10 9.67 18.28
C VAL A 108 5.26 11.12 18.76
N GLY A 109 5.61 12.00 17.82
CA GLY A 109 5.64 13.44 18.06
C GLY A 109 4.24 14.03 18.01
N VAL A 110 4.02 15.12 18.76
CA VAL A 110 2.89 16.01 18.51
C VAL A 110 3.11 16.62 17.12
N ILE A 111 2.08 16.58 16.27
CA ILE A 111 2.15 17.25 14.97
C ILE A 111 2.27 18.75 15.23
N ASP A 112 3.36 19.36 14.78
CA ASP A 112 3.52 20.81 14.85
C ASP A 112 2.74 21.45 13.69
N GLU A 113 1.61 22.08 14.03
CA GLU A 113 0.73 22.70 13.05
C GLU A 113 1.42 23.80 12.23
N ARG A 114 2.52 24.39 12.73
CA ARG A 114 3.31 25.37 11.97
C ARG A 114 3.92 24.77 10.70
N GLY A 115 4.05 23.44 10.64
CA GLY A 115 4.49 22.72 9.46
C GLY A 115 3.47 22.51 8.39
N TYR A 116 2.20 22.84 8.67
CA TYR A 116 1.18 22.67 7.66
C TYR A 116 1.37 23.67 6.50
N PRO A 117 1.12 23.24 5.25
CA PRO A 117 1.26 24.11 4.08
C PRO A 117 0.40 25.37 4.15
N GLU A 118 -0.78 25.32 4.78
CA GLU A 118 -1.62 26.51 5.02
C GLU A 118 -0.90 27.61 5.82
N ASN A 119 0.06 27.23 6.67
CA ASN A 119 0.88 28.14 7.46
C ASN A 119 2.19 28.53 6.75
N ASN A 120 2.43 27.98 5.55
CA ASN A 120 3.66 28.14 4.75
C ASN A 120 3.35 28.50 3.29
N ASN A 121 2.46 29.48 3.04
CA ASN A 121 2.11 29.95 1.70
C ASN A 121 1.64 28.84 0.73
N GLY A 122 1.06 27.76 1.25
CA GLY A 122 0.58 26.62 0.47
C GLY A 122 1.67 25.65 0.02
N VAL A 123 2.89 25.74 0.57
CA VAL A 123 3.99 24.82 0.25
C VAL A 123 4.50 24.10 1.50
N TRP A 124 4.91 22.85 1.35
CA TRP A 124 5.72 22.17 2.37
C TRP A 124 7.11 22.83 2.38
N ALA A 125 7.42 23.55 3.44
CA ALA A 125 8.68 24.27 3.62
C ALA A 125 9.18 24.06 5.05
N PRO A 126 10.49 24.10 5.33
CA PRO A 126 11.01 24.01 6.69
C PRO A 126 10.35 25.03 7.63
N TRP A 127 9.99 24.58 8.84
CA TRP A 127 9.38 25.40 9.87
C TRP A 127 10.11 25.13 11.19
N GLU A 128 10.64 26.19 11.81
CA GLU A 128 11.22 26.14 13.17
C GLU A 128 10.81 27.39 13.94
#